data_AF-A5DDX4-F1
#
_entry.id   AF-A5DDX4-F1
#
_cell.length_a   1.000
_cell.length_b   1.000
_cell.length_c   1.000
_cell.angle_alpha   90.00
_cell.angle_beta   90.00
_cell.angle_gamma   90.00
#
_symmetry.space_group_name_H-M   'P 1'
#
loop_
_entity.id
_entity.type
_entity.pdbx_description
1 polymer ?
#
loop_
_entity_poly.entity_id
_entity_poly.type
_entity_poly.pdbx_seq_one_letter_code
_entity_poly.pdbx_strand_id
1 'polypeptide(L)'
;MIRKNYNLAEDLRKQEKRKQGAIQKRQKHQLQLERAQNTDPFRLYSRIQRLKDDKNSDKKLIARLEDDWDFIRKNGIHKDKLEPFLARINEKNERLEQQKSKLWGMKSVYFNPELNPLGKVPQISQNEALPNSTIPLDSKFNHPKDPRILSMAIPLPPGEPPKYYKLVQNFGDNHKSVIESSSTTSEMFVPTQTLKRSRTSNEMAPEEEEYKRQKDSF
;
A
#
# COMPACT_ATOMS: atom_id res chain seq x y z
N MET A 1 2.61 -62.25 9.74
CA MET A 1 3.51 -61.20 9.17
C MET A 1 4.38 -61.84 8.10
N ILE A 2 4.02 -61.69 6.82
CA ILE A 2 4.73 -62.35 5.71
C ILE A 2 6.00 -61.55 5.42
N ARG A 3 7.17 -62.13 5.68
CA ARG A 3 8.46 -61.56 5.28
C ARG A 3 8.54 -61.67 3.75
N LYS A 4 8.37 -60.56 3.03
CA LYS A 4 8.57 -60.52 1.57
C LYS A 4 10.01 -60.94 1.27
N ASN A 5 10.19 -61.90 0.37
CA ASN A 5 11.51 -62.33 -0.08
C ASN A 5 12.24 -61.14 -0.70
N TYR A 6 13.38 -60.78 -0.11
CA TYR A 6 14.23 -59.70 -0.59
C TYR A 6 14.86 -60.09 -1.93
N ASN A 7 14.56 -59.34 -2.99
CA ASN A 7 15.15 -59.57 -4.31
C ASN A 7 16.10 -58.42 -4.67
N LEU A 8 17.41 -58.69 -4.57
CA LEU A 8 18.47 -57.73 -4.87
C LEU A 8 18.35 -57.14 -6.28
N ALA A 9 17.91 -57.94 -7.26
CA ALA A 9 17.77 -57.48 -8.64
C ALA A 9 16.64 -56.44 -8.81
N GLU A 10 15.54 -56.58 -8.06
CA GLU A 10 14.46 -55.59 -8.08
C GLU A 10 14.89 -54.28 -7.41
N ASP A 11 15.67 -54.38 -6.34
CA ASP A 11 16.15 -53.21 -5.62
C ASP A 11 17.19 -52.42 -6.43
N LEU A 12 18.10 -53.11 -7.12
CA LEU A 12 19.02 -52.47 -8.07
C LEU A 12 18.25 -51.76 -9.20
N ARG A 13 17.23 -52.41 -9.79
CA ARG A 13 16.37 -51.77 -10.81
C ARG A 13 15.62 -50.56 -10.26
N LYS A 14 15.12 -50.61 -9.02
CA LYS A 14 14.46 -49.46 -8.36
C LYS A 14 15.44 -48.32 -8.12
N GLN A 15 16.66 -48.61 -7.66
CA GLN A 15 17.70 -47.61 -7.46
C GLN A 15 18.11 -46.96 -8.79
N GLU A 16 18.27 -47.76 -9.84
CA GLU A 16 18.60 -47.27 -11.18
C GLU A 16 17.48 -46.37 -11.73
N LYS A 17 16.22 -46.80 -11.64
CA LYS A 17 15.06 -45.96 -12.00
C LYS A 17 15.02 -44.64 -11.24
N ARG A 18 15.35 -44.65 -9.94
CA ARG A 18 15.44 -43.42 -9.13
C ARG A 18 16.56 -42.51 -9.61
N LYS A 19 17.75 -43.05 -9.89
CA LYS A 19 18.89 -42.29 -10.43
C LYS A 19 18.55 -41.69 -11.80
N GLN A 20 18.01 -42.49 -12.71
CA GLN A 20 17.56 -42.02 -14.03
C GLN A 20 16.50 -40.92 -13.90
N GLY A 21 15.49 -41.11 -13.04
CA GLY A 21 14.47 -40.10 -12.79
C GLY A 21 15.01 -38.80 -12.20
N ALA A 22 16.02 -38.86 -11.32
CA ALA A 22 16.69 -37.67 -10.78
C ALA A 22 17.47 -36.91 -11.86
N ILE A 23 18.18 -37.64 -12.74
CA ILE A 23 18.90 -37.04 -13.88
C ILE A 23 17.93 -36.35 -14.83
N GLN A 24 16.84 -37.01 -15.21
CA GLN A 24 15.81 -36.44 -16.09
C GLN A 24 15.18 -35.18 -15.48
N LYS A 25 14.87 -35.18 -14.19
CA LYS A 25 14.35 -34.00 -13.49
C LYS A 25 15.35 -32.84 -13.52
N ARG A 26 16.62 -33.12 -13.27
CA ARG A 26 17.70 -32.12 -13.32
C ARG A 26 17.84 -31.53 -14.72
N GLN A 27 17.88 -32.38 -15.75
CA GLN A 27 17.95 -31.95 -17.14
C GLN A 27 16.74 -31.10 -17.54
N LYS A 28 15.53 -31.52 -17.15
CA LYS A 28 14.30 -30.75 -17.41
C LYS A 28 14.34 -29.37 -16.75
N HIS A 29 14.79 -29.31 -15.50
CA HIS A 29 14.94 -28.04 -14.78
C HIS A 29 15.98 -27.13 -15.42
N GLN A 30 17.13 -27.69 -15.82
CA GLN A 30 18.18 -26.94 -16.52
C GLN A 30 17.69 -26.38 -17.86
N LEU A 31 16.97 -27.19 -18.65
CA LEU A 31 16.36 -26.72 -19.89
C LEU A 31 15.35 -25.59 -19.64
N GLN A 32 14.57 -25.67 -18.55
CA GLN A 32 13.63 -24.61 -18.18
C GLN A 32 14.37 -23.32 -17.76
N LEU A 33 15.47 -23.44 -17.01
CA LEU A 33 16.34 -22.31 -16.68
C LEU A 33 16.92 -21.65 -17.94
N GLU A 34 17.46 -22.43 -18.87
CA GLU A 34 18.03 -21.90 -20.12
C GLU A 34 16.98 -21.18 -20.95
N ARG A 35 15.77 -21.75 -21.07
CA ARG A 35 14.64 -21.08 -21.74
C ARG A 35 14.27 -19.77 -21.05
N ALA A 36 14.16 -19.78 -19.72
CA ALA A 36 13.79 -18.60 -18.95
C ALA A 36 14.85 -17.49 -19.05
N GLN A 37 16.13 -17.83 -19.08
CA GLN A 37 17.23 -16.88 -19.30
C GLN A 37 17.17 -16.22 -20.68
N ASN A 38 16.84 -17.00 -21.72
CA ASN A 38 16.74 -16.49 -23.09
C ASN A 38 15.42 -15.75 -23.38
N THR A 39 14.42 -15.88 -22.51
CA THR A 39 13.12 -15.24 -22.70
C THR A 39 13.13 -13.80 -22.20
N ASP A 40 12.61 -12.89 -23.00
CA ASP A 40 12.43 -11.49 -22.61
C ASP A 40 11.19 -11.35 -21.69
N PRO A 41 11.35 -10.92 -20.43
CA PRO A 41 10.24 -10.81 -19.48
C PRO A 41 9.19 -9.78 -19.94
N PHE A 42 9.58 -8.70 -20.63
CA PHE A 42 8.63 -7.67 -21.07
C PHE A 42 7.67 -8.22 -22.12
N ARG A 43 8.20 -8.98 -23.08
CA ARG A 43 7.41 -9.62 -24.13
C ARG A 43 6.49 -10.70 -23.55
N LEU A 44 6.98 -11.48 -22.60
CA LEU A 44 6.20 -12.50 -21.92
C LEU A 44 5.00 -11.88 -21.18
N TYR A 45 5.24 -10.86 -20.35
CA TYR A 45 4.18 -10.15 -19.64
C TYR A 45 3.16 -9.53 -20.60
N SER A 46 3.63 -8.83 -21.64
CA SER A 46 2.75 -8.20 -22.63
C SER A 46 1.89 -9.22 -23.37
N ARG A 47 2.45 -10.40 -23.67
CA ARG A 47 1.74 -11.50 -24.31
C ARG A 47 0.67 -12.08 -23.40
N ILE A 48 0.98 -12.29 -22.12
CA ILE A 48 0.01 -12.75 -21.12
C ILE A 48 -1.14 -11.76 -21.02
N GLN A 49 -0.86 -10.46 -20.93
CA GLN A 49 -1.88 -9.43 -20.81
C GLN A 49 -2.81 -9.41 -22.03
N ARG A 50 -2.24 -9.40 -23.24
CA ARG A 50 -3.04 -9.46 -24.49
C ARG A 50 -3.94 -10.69 -24.55
N LEU A 51 -3.40 -11.86 -24.21
CA LEU A 51 -4.18 -13.10 -24.21
C LEU A 51 -5.27 -13.10 -23.13
N LYS A 52 -5.06 -12.43 -21.99
CA LYS A 52 -6.09 -12.27 -20.95
C LYS A 52 -7.21 -11.34 -21.38
N ASP A 53 -6.90 -10.31 -22.16
CA ASP A 53 -7.90 -9.37 -22.67
C ASP A 53 -8.76 -10.00 -23.78
N ASP A 54 -8.21 -10.96 -24.53
CA ASP A 54 -8.92 -11.73 -25.55
C ASP A 54 -9.85 -12.79 -24.95
N LYS A 55 -11.17 -12.68 -25.20
CA LYS A 55 -12.18 -13.62 -24.66
C LYS A 55 -12.10 -15.05 -25.21
N ASN A 56 -11.50 -15.24 -26.39
CA ASN A 56 -11.40 -16.53 -27.09
C ASN A 56 -10.02 -17.19 -26.95
N SER A 57 -9.20 -16.73 -26.02
CA SER A 57 -7.85 -17.24 -25.86
C SER A 57 -7.80 -18.64 -25.23
N ASP A 58 -6.78 -19.41 -25.65
CA ASP A 58 -6.52 -20.74 -25.10
C ASP A 58 -6.07 -20.64 -23.63
N LYS A 59 -6.97 -20.99 -22.71
CA LYS A 59 -6.69 -21.02 -21.26
C LYS A 59 -5.46 -21.84 -20.90
N LYS A 60 -5.22 -22.95 -21.62
CA LYS A 60 -4.04 -23.81 -21.43
C LYS A 60 -2.74 -23.11 -21.80
N LEU A 61 -2.76 -22.26 -22.83
CA LEU A 61 -1.58 -21.49 -23.23
C LEU A 61 -1.28 -20.41 -22.20
N ILE A 62 -2.32 -19.71 -21.72
CA ILE A 62 -2.18 -18.69 -20.68
C ILE A 62 -1.55 -19.30 -19.42
N ALA A 63 -2.09 -20.41 -18.92
CA ALA A 63 -1.56 -21.08 -17.74
C ALA A 63 -0.07 -21.46 -17.90
N ARG A 64 0.34 -21.93 -19.08
CA ARG A 64 1.77 -22.22 -19.36
C ARG A 64 2.64 -20.97 -19.32
N LEU A 65 2.19 -19.86 -19.91
CA LEU A 65 2.93 -18.61 -19.90
C LEU A 65 3.00 -18.00 -18.49
N GLU A 66 1.95 -18.18 -17.68
CA GLU A 66 1.93 -17.80 -16.27
C GLU A 66 2.88 -18.67 -15.44
N ASP A 67 2.92 -19.99 -15.67
CA ASP A 67 3.88 -20.88 -15.03
C ASP A 67 5.34 -20.48 -15.36
N ASP A 68 5.61 -20.13 -16.62
CA ASP A 68 6.92 -19.65 -17.07
C ASP A 68 7.28 -18.30 -16.42
N TRP A 69 6.30 -17.39 -16.30
CA TRP A 69 6.46 -16.11 -15.62
C TRP A 69 6.78 -16.29 -14.13
N ASP A 70 6.04 -17.16 -13.45
CA ASP A 70 6.26 -17.50 -12.04
C ASP A 70 7.62 -18.16 -11.82
N PHE A 71 8.07 -18.99 -12.76
CA PHE A 71 9.39 -19.61 -12.71
C PHE A 71 10.51 -18.57 -12.82
N ILE A 72 10.38 -17.59 -13.73
CA ILE A 72 11.32 -16.47 -13.87
C ILE A 72 11.40 -15.69 -12.55
N ARG A 73 10.24 -15.38 -11.95
CA ARG A 73 10.16 -14.62 -10.70
C ARG A 73 10.77 -15.36 -9.51
N LYS A 74 10.43 -16.64 -9.32
CA LYS A 74 10.90 -17.47 -8.19
C LYS A 74 12.41 -17.67 -8.23
N ASN A 75 12.98 -17.91 -9.41
CA ASN A 75 14.42 -18.11 -9.57
C ASN A 75 15.20 -16.80 -9.69
N GLY A 76 14.52 -15.65 -9.70
CA GLY A 76 15.20 -14.37 -9.77
C GLY A 76 15.94 -14.15 -11.09
N ILE A 77 15.37 -14.62 -12.19
CA ILE A 77 15.94 -14.44 -13.52
C ILE A 77 15.51 -13.05 -14.01
N HIS A 78 16.45 -12.26 -14.56
CA HIS A 78 16.21 -10.88 -15.02
C HIS A 78 15.72 -9.89 -13.95
N LYS A 79 16.06 -10.08 -12.66
CA LYS A 79 15.63 -9.20 -11.55
C LYS A 79 15.79 -7.71 -11.85
N ASP A 80 16.96 -7.32 -12.35
CA ASP A 80 17.33 -5.94 -12.64
C ASP A 80 16.36 -5.24 -13.60
N LYS A 81 15.71 -6.01 -14.49
CA LYS A 81 14.73 -5.48 -15.45
C LYS A 81 13.30 -5.59 -14.93
N LEU A 82 13.02 -6.63 -14.15
CA LEU A 82 11.68 -7.00 -13.68
C LEU A 82 11.19 -6.08 -12.57
N GLU A 83 12.02 -5.78 -11.59
CA GLU A 83 11.65 -4.90 -10.47
C GLU A 83 11.26 -3.48 -10.91
N PRO A 84 12.08 -2.74 -11.69
CA PRO A 84 11.70 -1.41 -12.14
C PRO A 84 10.49 -1.44 -13.07
N PHE A 85 10.29 -2.52 -13.83
CA PHE A 85 9.12 -2.68 -14.68
C PHE A 85 7.83 -2.83 -13.87
N LEU A 86 7.85 -3.70 -12.87
CA LEU A 86 6.71 -3.92 -12.00
C LEU A 86 6.39 -2.68 -11.16
N ALA A 87 7.42 -1.97 -10.67
CA ALA A 87 7.24 -0.71 -9.96
C ALA A 87 6.49 0.32 -10.84
N ARG A 88 6.91 0.50 -12.10
CA ARG A 88 6.23 1.41 -13.05
C ARG A 88 4.79 1.00 -13.34
N ILE A 89 4.50 -0.30 -13.45
CA ILE A 89 3.14 -0.78 -13.66
C ILE A 89 2.28 -0.50 -12.43
N ASN A 90 2.79 -0.79 -11.25
CA ASN A 90 2.07 -0.55 -9.99
C ASN A 90 1.78 0.93 -9.80
N GLU A 91 2.77 1.79 -10.01
CA GLU A 91 2.61 3.25 -9.95
C GLU A 91 1.56 3.74 -10.96
N LYS A 92 1.57 3.23 -12.19
CA LYS A 92 0.56 3.57 -13.19
C LYS A 92 -0.85 3.14 -12.75
N ASN A 93 -0.98 1.93 -12.20
CA ASN A 93 -2.26 1.42 -11.74
C ASN A 93 -2.77 2.21 -10.53
N GLU A 94 -1.88 2.54 -9.59
CA GLU A 94 -2.21 3.37 -8.43
C GLU A 94 -2.67 4.76 -8.87
N ARG A 95 -1.96 5.42 -9.80
CA ARG A 95 -2.39 6.69 -10.38
C ARG A 95 -3.76 6.59 -11.04
N LEU A 96 -4.04 5.49 -11.75
CA LEU A 96 -5.37 5.26 -12.35
C LEU A 96 -6.45 5.03 -11.30
N GLU A 97 -6.16 4.33 -10.20
CA GLU A 97 -7.09 4.15 -9.09
C GLU A 97 -7.35 5.46 -8.35
N GLN A 98 -6.31 6.26 -8.09
CA GLN A 98 -6.45 7.61 -7.53
C GLN A 98 -7.26 8.53 -8.45
N GLN A 99 -7.12 8.40 -9.78
CA GLN A 99 -7.96 9.15 -10.73
C GLN A 99 -9.41 8.66 -10.72
N LYS A 100 -9.64 7.35 -10.63
CA LYS A 100 -10.98 6.76 -10.54
C LYS A 100 -11.69 7.08 -9.22
N SER A 101 -10.95 7.19 -8.12
CA SER A 101 -11.47 7.51 -6.79
C SER A 101 -11.85 8.98 -6.66
N LYS A 102 -11.19 9.87 -7.39
CA LYS A 102 -11.58 11.27 -7.44
C LYS A 102 -12.97 11.39 -8.09
N LEU A 103 -13.88 12.08 -7.40
CA LEU A 103 -15.23 12.37 -7.88
C LEU A 103 -15.20 13.55 -8.88
N TRP A 104 -14.92 13.26 -10.15
CA TRP A 104 -15.00 14.22 -11.26
C TRP A 104 -16.35 14.14 -12.01
N GLY A 105 -16.71 15.22 -12.71
CA GLY A 105 -17.91 15.28 -13.55
C GLY A 105 -19.22 15.15 -12.76
N MET A 106 -20.22 14.47 -13.31
CA MET A 106 -21.57 14.33 -12.71
C MET A 106 -21.58 13.72 -11.30
N LYS A 107 -20.54 12.97 -10.91
CA LYS A 107 -20.41 12.39 -9.57
C LYS A 107 -19.75 13.32 -8.57
N SER A 108 -19.27 14.49 -9.01
CA SER A 108 -18.66 15.50 -8.16
C SER A 108 -19.71 16.23 -7.34
N VAL A 109 -19.31 16.74 -6.17
CA VAL A 109 -20.16 17.54 -5.28
C VAL A 109 -20.71 18.77 -6.03
N TYR A 110 -19.91 19.35 -6.94
CA TYR A 110 -20.32 20.52 -7.72
C TYR A 110 -21.47 20.28 -8.70
N PHE A 111 -21.69 19.03 -9.13
CA PHE A 111 -22.75 18.66 -10.08
C PHE A 111 -23.91 17.90 -9.43
N ASN A 112 -23.89 17.74 -8.10
CA ASN A 112 -24.98 17.13 -7.37
C ASN A 112 -26.03 18.20 -7.02
N PRO A 113 -27.28 18.12 -7.51
CA PRO A 113 -28.31 19.14 -7.26
C PRO A 113 -28.69 19.27 -5.78
N GLU A 114 -28.54 18.21 -4.99
CA GLU A 114 -28.81 18.23 -3.54
C GLU A 114 -27.72 18.99 -2.77
N LEU A 115 -26.45 18.88 -3.21
CA LEU A 115 -25.30 19.47 -2.52
C LEU A 115 -24.90 20.84 -3.09
N ASN A 116 -25.23 21.11 -4.35
CA ASN A 116 -25.03 22.39 -5.02
C ASN A 116 -26.32 22.84 -5.71
N PRO A 117 -27.35 23.26 -4.95
CA PRO A 117 -28.66 23.65 -5.50
C PRO A 117 -28.58 24.89 -6.41
N LEU A 118 -27.52 25.69 -6.31
CA LEU A 118 -27.29 26.88 -7.14
C LEU A 118 -26.50 26.60 -8.42
N GLY A 119 -26.01 25.36 -8.61
CA GLY A 119 -25.27 24.96 -9.81
C GLY A 119 -23.98 25.75 -10.08
N LYS A 120 -23.44 26.45 -9.07
CA LYS A 120 -22.22 27.25 -9.26
C LYS A 120 -21.01 26.34 -9.22
N VAL A 121 -20.30 26.25 -10.34
CA VAL A 121 -19.02 25.55 -10.46
C VAL A 121 -17.91 26.61 -10.49
N PRO A 122 -16.77 26.42 -9.81
CA PRO A 122 -15.65 27.34 -9.92
C PRO A 122 -15.25 27.52 -11.39
N GLN A 123 -15.27 28.77 -11.89
CA GLN A 123 -14.78 29.10 -13.22
C GLN A 123 -13.26 29.10 -13.18
N ILE A 124 -12.66 28.04 -13.67
CA ILE A 124 -11.21 27.94 -13.74
C ILE A 124 -10.81 28.06 -15.20
N SER A 125 -9.88 28.96 -15.47
CA SER A 125 -9.17 29.02 -16.75
C SER A 125 -8.68 27.61 -17.09
N GLN A 126 -8.93 27.16 -18.32
CA GLN A 126 -8.88 25.76 -18.80
C GLN A 126 -7.61 24.93 -18.46
N ASN A 127 -6.56 25.54 -17.91
CA ASN A 127 -5.28 24.91 -17.59
C ASN A 127 -5.05 24.61 -16.10
N GLU A 128 -5.92 25.03 -15.19
CA GLU A 128 -5.74 24.77 -13.75
C GLU A 128 -6.71 23.69 -13.25
N ALA A 129 -6.18 22.70 -12.53
CA ALA A 129 -7.00 21.66 -11.92
C ALA A 129 -7.81 22.27 -10.76
N LEU A 130 -9.12 22.01 -10.73
CA LEU A 130 -9.98 22.28 -9.57
C LEU A 130 -9.30 21.71 -8.30
N PRO A 131 -9.04 22.52 -7.26
CA PRO A 131 -8.60 21.99 -5.99
C PRO A 131 -9.80 21.34 -5.31
N ASN A 132 -10.17 20.14 -5.76
CA ASN A 132 -10.91 19.21 -4.91
C ASN A 132 -9.93 18.73 -3.84
N SER A 133 -9.64 19.60 -2.85
CA SER A 133 -8.81 19.22 -1.71
C SER A 133 -9.66 18.37 -0.77
N THR A 134 -9.73 17.08 -1.07
CA THR A 134 -10.14 16.07 -0.08
C THR A 134 -9.10 15.91 1.03
N ILE A 135 -7.92 16.50 0.84
CA ILE A 135 -6.84 16.57 1.81
C ILE A 135 -7.03 17.89 2.58
N PRO A 136 -7.00 17.89 3.93
CA PRO A 136 -6.98 19.14 4.70
C PRO A 136 -5.85 20.04 4.19
N LEU A 137 -6.08 21.36 4.19
CA LEU A 137 -5.05 22.34 3.81
C LEU A 137 -3.84 22.17 4.75
N ASP A 138 -2.79 21.52 4.26
CA ASP A 138 -1.48 21.43 4.92
C ASP A 138 -0.78 22.78 4.84
N SER A 139 -1.26 23.74 5.61
CA SER A 139 -0.54 24.98 5.81
C SER A 139 -0.79 25.48 7.22
N LYS A 140 0.24 25.35 8.06
CA LYS A 140 0.45 26.28 9.17
C LYS A 140 0.73 27.65 8.54
N PHE A 141 -0.32 28.37 8.13
CA PHE A 141 -0.18 29.77 7.74
C PHE A 141 0.27 30.54 8.98
N ASN A 142 1.57 30.80 9.07
CA ASN A 142 2.11 31.76 10.01
C ASN A 142 1.71 33.14 9.52
N HIS A 143 0.56 33.63 9.96
CA HIS A 143 0.17 35.01 9.72
C HIS A 143 1.24 35.95 10.30
N PRO A 144 1.59 37.05 9.61
CA PRO A 144 2.49 38.04 10.15
C PRO A 144 1.89 38.61 11.45
N LYS A 145 2.71 38.72 12.50
CA LYS A 145 2.29 39.28 13.79
C LYS A 145 1.92 40.75 13.59
N ASP A 146 0.82 41.19 14.22
CA ASP A 146 0.35 42.57 14.14
C ASP A 146 1.45 43.55 14.64
N PRO A 147 1.80 44.59 13.86
CA PRO A 147 2.81 45.58 14.25
C PRO A 147 2.47 46.30 15.57
N ARG A 148 1.19 46.42 15.94
CA ARG A 148 0.78 46.99 17.24
C ARG A 148 1.17 46.12 18.42
N ILE A 149 1.18 44.79 18.24
CA ILE A 149 1.60 43.85 19.29
C ILE A 149 3.13 43.92 19.48
N LEU A 150 3.88 44.13 18.38
CA LEU A 150 5.32 44.33 18.44
C LEU A 150 5.70 45.64 19.15
N SER A 151 4.94 46.72 18.93
CA SER A 151 5.22 48.02 19.56
C SER A 151 4.90 48.06 21.06
N MET A 152 3.95 47.25 21.52
CA MET A 152 3.55 47.20 22.93
C MET A 152 4.52 46.42 23.83
N ALA A 153 5.51 45.72 23.25
CA ALA A 153 6.57 44.98 23.97
C ALA A 153 6.05 44.18 25.19
N ILE A 154 4.88 43.55 25.04
CA ILE A 154 4.20 42.84 26.13
C ILE A 154 5.07 41.64 26.51
N PRO A 155 5.63 41.59 27.74
CA PRO A 155 6.46 40.46 28.15
C PRO A 155 5.56 39.23 28.26
N LEU A 156 5.93 38.16 27.55
CA LEU A 156 5.28 36.87 27.70
C LEU A 156 5.53 36.39 29.14
N PRO A 157 4.51 35.82 29.81
CA PRO A 157 4.72 35.26 31.13
C PRO A 157 5.80 34.17 31.05
N PRO A 158 6.74 34.12 32.02
CA PRO A 158 7.78 33.12 32.02
C PRO A 158 7.15 31.73 32.23
N GLY A 159 7.43 30.81 31.30
CA GLY A 159 6.91 29.45 31.36
C GLY A 159 6.65 28.87 29.97
N GLU A 160 6.41 27.57 29.91
CA GLU A 160 5.86 26.98 28.69
C GLU A 160 4.48 27.61 28.41
N PRO A 161 4.12 27.86 27.14
CA PRO A 161 2.78 28.31 26.81
C PRO A 161 1.79 27.34 27.45
N PRO A 162 0.64 27.82 27.97
CA PRO A 162 -0.31 26.96 28.66
C PRO A 162 -0.64 25.79 27.74
N LYS A 163 -0.17 24.60 28.11
CA LYS A 163 -0.65 23.37 27.53
C LYS A 163 -2.12 23.38 27.90
N TYR A 164 -2.99 23.60 26.92
CA TYR A 164 -4.38 23.20 27.07
C TYR A 164 -4.29 21.68 27.26
N TYR A 165 -4.14 21.24 28.51
CA TYR A 165 -4.31 19.85 28.85
C TYR A 165 -5.78 19.58 28.57
N LYS A 166 -6.08 19.23 27.33
CA LYS A 166 -7.24 18.40 27.08
C LYS A 166 -6.88 17.12 27.82
N LEU A 167 -7.35 16.97 29.05
CA LEU A 167 -7.29 15.71 29.76
C LEU A 167 -7.92 14.69 28.81
N VAL A 168 -7.09 13.88 28.16
CA VAL A 168 -7.58 12.77 27.35
C VAL A 168 -8.06 11.74 28.34
N GLN A 169 -9.32 11.87 28.76
CA GLN A 169 -10.01 10.95 29.68
C GLN A 169 -10.36 9.60 29.02
N ASN A 170 -9.67 9.23 27.95
CA ASN A 170 -9.88 7.98 27.24
C ASN A 170 -8.64 7.08 27.36
N PHE A 171 -8.32 6.66 28.59
CA PHE A 171 -7.54 5.47 28.84
C PHE A 171 -8.45 4.40 29.43
N GLY A 172 -9.09 3.62 28.55
CA GLY A 172 -9.36 2.20 28.78
C GLY A 172 -8.54 1.45 27.72
N ASP A 173 -7.76 0.41 27.98
CA ASP A 173 -7.83 -0.55 29.08
C ASP A 173 -6.43 -1.13 29.39
N ASN A 174 -6.29 -1.65 30.61
CA ASN A 174 -5.31 -2.66 31.06
C ASN A 174 -3.87 -2.23 31.35
N HIS A 175 -3.69 -1.29 32.28
CA HIS A 175 -2.59 -1.44 33.24
C HIS A 175 -3.17 -1.42 34.66
N LYS A 176 -3.00 -2.54 35.38
CA LYS A 176 -3.14 -2.59 36.83
C LYS A 176 -2.13 -1.58 37.40
N SER A 177 -2.57 -0.36 37.64
CA SER A 177 -1.84 0.55 38.52
C SER A 177 -2.48 0.40 39.90
N VAL A 178 -1.72 -0.25 40.79
CA VAL A 178 -1.89 -0.08 42.22
C VAL A 178 -1.68 1.42 42.48
N ILE A 179 -2.74 2.13 42.83
CA ILE A 179 -2.62 3.47 43.38
C ILE A 179 -3.40 3.46 44.68
N GLU A 180 -2.63 3.42 45.76
CA GLU A 180 -3.09 3.65 47.12
C GLU A 180 -3.75 5.03 47.22
N SER A 181 -4.84 5.01 47.97
CA SER A 181 -5.73 6.08 48.34
C SER A 181 -5.07 7.29 49.03
N SER A 182 -5.52 8.48 48.65
CA SER A 182 -5.93 9.55 49.59
C SER A 182 -6.85 10.53 48.83
N SER A 183 -8.16 10.57 49.15
CA SER A 183 -8.83 11.60 49.98
C SER A 183 -9.00 12.94 49.20
N THR A 184 -10.14 13.62 49.01
CA THR A 184 -11.42 13.73 49.72
C THR A 184 -12.36 14.66 48.89
N THR A 185 -13.67 14.35 48.91
CA THR A 185 -14.88 15.22 48.73
C THR A 185 -15.28 15.91 47.41
N SER A 186 -16.62 15.82 47.19
CA SER A 186 -17.54 16.80 46.56
C SER A 186 -17.68 16.74 45.03
N GLU A 187 -18.84 16.73 44.38
CA GLU A 187 -20.25 16.40 44.66
C GLU A 187 -20.97 16.46 43.28
N MET A 188 -21.98 15.61 43.07
CA MET A 188 -23.09 15.74 42.11
C MET A 188 -22.84 15.78 40.58
N PHE A 189 -23.35 14.80 39.83
CA PHE A 189 -24.61 14.86 39.04
C PHE A 189 -24.71 13.76 37.94
N VAL A 190 -25.94 13.45 37.51
CA VAL A 190 -26.53 12.17 37.03
C VAL A 190 -26.56 12.03 35.48
N PRO A 191 -26.75 10.82 34.90
CA PRO A 191 -26.26 10.40 33.58
C PRO A 191 -27.33 10.28 32.49
N THR A 192 -26.94 10.25 31.20
CA THR A 192 -27.75 9.59 30.14
C THR A 192 -26.93 9.05 28.96
N GLN A 193 -26.99 7.72 28.86
CA GLN A 193 -27.26 6.86 27.70
C GLN A 193 -26.37 6.90 26.43
N THR A 194 -25.61 5.80 26.35
CA THR A 194 -25.01 5.06 25.22
C THR A 194 -25.64 5.19 23.82
N LEU A 195 -24.81 5.11 22.78
CA LEU A 195 -24.94 4.06 21.75
C LEU A 195 -23.64 3.86 20.94
N LYS A 196 -23.36 2.58 20.69
CA LYS A 196 -22.13 1.97 20.20
C LYS A 196 -22.04 1.98 18.67
N ARG A 197 -20.82 2.00 18.13
CA ARG A 197 -20.29 1.11 17.04
C ARG A 197 -18.93 1.65 16.59
N SER A 198 -17.82 1.08 17.08
CA SER A 198 -17.09 -0.10 16.57
C SER A 198 -16.22 0.20 15.35
N ARG A 199 -14.89 0.23 15.63
CA ARG A 199 -13.75 -0.37 14.91
C ARG A 199 -13.62 -0.07 13.40
N THR A 200 -12.46 0.19 12.81
CA THR A 200 -11.04 0.14 13.18
C THR A 200 -10.31 0.65 11.95
N SER A 201 -9.33 1.55 12.10
CA SER A 201 -8.26 1.69 11.11
C SER A 201 -7.01 2.12 11.87
N ASN A 202 -6.04 1.20 11.97
CA ASN A 202 -4.66 1.62 12.08
C ASN A 202 -4.10 1.70 10.67
N GLU A 203 -3.72 2.92 10.33
CA GLU A 203 -2.86 3.34 9.23
C GLU A 203 -1.40 2.93 9.47
N MET A 204 -0.62 3.27 8.44
CA MET A 204 0.82 3.59 8.39
C MET A 204 1.61 2.50 7.65
N ALA A 205 2.13 2.69 6.42
CA ALA A 205 2.83 3.82 5.77
C ALA A 205 4.03 4.32 6.60
N PRO A 206 5.02 5.03 6.04
CA PRO A 206 5.64 5.04 4.71
C PRO A 206 7.19 5.01 4.85
N GLU A 207 7.95 5.23 3.78
CA GLU A 207 9.33 5.78 3.74
C GLU A 207 9.84 5.62 2.29
N GLU A 208 10.58 6.49 1.63
CA GLU A 208 10.97 7.89 1.77
C GLU A 208 11.63 8.22 0.41
N GLU A 209 11.34 9.39 -0.16
CA GLU A 209 12.06 9.93 -1.31
C GLU A 209 13.35 10.61 -0.82
N GLU A 210 14.49 9.94 -0.99
CA GLU A 210 15.80 10.58 -1.07
C GLU A 210 16.26 10.60 -2.54
N TYR A 211 17.13 11.55 -2.87
CA TYR A 211 17.85 11.73 -4.14
C TYR A 211 17.17 12.57 -5.23
N LYS A 212 17.17 13.90 -5.02
CA LYS A 212 17.44 14.86 -6.10
C LYS A 212 18.04 16.16 -5.56
N ARG A 213 19.30 16.10 -5.13
CA ARG A 213 20.21 17.26 -5.09
C ARG A 213 21.59 16.79 -5.51
N GLN A 214 21.89 16.92 -6.78
CA GLN A 214 23.24 17.09 -7.34
C GLN A 214 23.10 17.10 -8.86
N LYS A 215 22.99 18.30 -9.43
CA LYS A 215 23.41 18.72 -10.79
C LYS A 215 22.89 20.13 -11.00
N ASP A 216 23.53 21.06 -10.30
CA ASP A 216 23.58 22.49 -10.62
C ASP A 216 24.77 23.06 -9.83
N SER A 217 25.97 22.58 -10.17
CA SER A 217 27.22 23.29 -9.90
C SER A 217 28.26 22.76 -10.89
N PHE A 218 28.86 23.70 -11.63
CA PHE A 218 29.82 23.57 -12.72
C PHE A 218 29.24 23.44 -14.13
#